data_AF-A0A8T4STH3-F1
#
_entry.id   AF-A0A8T4STH3-F1
#
_cell.length_a   1.000
_cell.length_b   1.000
_cell.length_c   1.000
_cell.angle_alpha   90.00
_cell.angle_beta   90.00
_cell.angle_gamma   90.00
#
_symmetry.space_group_name_H-M   'P 1'
#
loop_
_entity.id
_entity.type
_entity.pdbx_description
1 polymer ?
#
loop_
_entity_poly.entity_id
_entity_poly.type
_entity_poly.pdbx_seq_one_letter_code
_entity_poly.pdbx_strand_id
1 'polypeptide(L)' 'MVYTKHYNPDFAVALETAQKARRVLFMPEIADAKINDDSLWREWYSSVSLRATGRTKQGTPVVVYAHVPNF' A
#
# COMPACT_ATOMS: atom_id res chain seq x y z
N MET A 1 1.98 -14.39 -11.51
CA MET A 1 1.89 -12.93 -11.76
C MET A 1 3.28 -12.36 -11.50
N VAL A 2 3.80 -11.44 -12.33
CA VAL A 2 5.15 -10.89 -12.14
C VAL A 2 5.05 -9.54 -11.44
N TYR A 3 5.61 -9.45 -10.23
CA TYR A 3 5.69 -8.22 -9.44
C TYR A 3 7.05 -7.55 -9.64
N THR A 4 7.07 -6.22 -9.66
CA THR A 4 8.31 -5.44 -9.74
C THR A 4 8.38 -4.55 -8.51
N LYS A 5 9.52 -4.63 -7.81
CA LYS A 5 9.77 -3.86 -6.59
C LYS A 5 10.36 -2.51 -6.97
N HIS A 6 9.89 -1.45 -6.31
CA HIS A 6 10.42 -0.09 -6.49
C HIS A 6 10.84 0.45 -5.13
N TYR A 7 12.16 0.49 -4.89
CA TYR A 7 12.74 1.03 -3.67
C TYR A 7 13.38 2.38 -3.94
N ASN A 8 13.10 3.35 -3.07
CA ASN A 8 13.79 4.62 -2.98
C ASN A 8 13.73 5.08 -1.51
N PRO A 9 14.78 5.72 -0.97
CA PRO A 9 14.72 6.31 0.37
C PRO A 9 13.60 7.36 0.52
N ASP A 10 13.20 8.02 -0.57
CA ASP A 10 12.01 8.87 -0.63
C ASP A 10 10.80 8.07 -1.13
N PHE A 11 9.80 7.91 -0.27
CA PHE A 11 8.58 7.18 -0.59
C PHE A 11 7.80 7.79 -1.76
N ALA A 12 7.77 9.12 -1.89
CA ALA A 12 7.04 9.78 -2.98
C ALA A 12 7.69 9.46 -4.33
N VAL A 13 9.03 9.45 -4.39
CA VAL A 13 9.79 9.08 -5.60
C VAL A 13 9.59 7.61 -5.94
N ALA A 14 9.63 6.70 -4.94
CA ALA A 14 9.34 5.28 -5.15
C ALA A 14 7.92 5.07 -5.71
N LEU A 15 6.94 5.76 -5.13
CA LEU A 15 5.54 5.67 -5.54
C LEU A 15 5.32 6.18 -6.97
N GLU A 16 5.84 7.36 -7.30
CA GLU A 16 5.73 7.92 -8.65
C GLU A 16 6.35 6.98 -9.69
N THR A 17 7.53 6.42 -9.38
CA THR A 17 8.21 5.46 -10.26
C THR A 17 7.39 4.18 -10.44
N ALA A 18 6.81 3.65 -9.35
CA ALA A 18 5.98 2.46 -9.39
C ALA A 18 4.70 2.69 -10.21
N GLN A 19 4.03 3.84 -10.03
CA GLN A 19 2.82 4.23 -10.75
C GLN A 19 3.06 4.40 -12.26
N LYS A 20 4.22 4.96 -12.65
CA LYS A 20 4.62 5.07 -14.06
C LYS A 20 4.86 3.71 -14.69
N ALA A 21 5.37 2.74 -13.93
CA ALA A 21 5.63 1.40 -14.43
C ALA A 21 4.35 0.60 -14.59
N ARG A 22 3.55 0.48 -13.52
CA ARG A 22 2.34 -0.37 -13.46
C ARG A 22 1.37 0.11 -12.36
N ARG A 23 0.21 -0.55 -12.28
CA ARG A 23 -0.69 -0.41 -11.13
C ARG A 23 0.02 -0.82 -9.83
N VAL A 24 -0.03 0.05 -8.83
CA VAL A 24 0.51 -0.20 -7.49
C VAL A 24 -0.49 -1.01 -6.67
N LEU A 25 0.02 -1.93 -5.84
CA LEU A 25 -0.80 -2.83 -5.04
C LEU A 25 -1.21 -2.22 -3.70
N PHE A 26 -2.46 -2.43 -3.32
CA PHE A 26 -2.96 -2.18 -1.96
C PHE A 26 -2.56 -3.34 -1.02
N MET A 27 -2.68 -3.12 0.29
CA MET A 27 -2.24 -4.06 1.32
C MET A 27 -2.88 -5.44 1.18
N PRO A 28 -4.19 -5.58 0.87
CA PRO A 28 -4.79 -6.89 0.64
C PRO A 28 -4.10 -7.67 -0.48
N GLU A 29 -3.76 -7.00 -1.58
CA GLU A 29 -3.14 -7.63 -2.74
C GLU A 29 -1.69 -8.02 -2.48
N ILE A 30 -0.97 -7.24 -1.66
CA ILE A 30 0.36 -7.61 -1.17
C ILE A 30 0.25 -8.84 -0.25
N ALA A 31 -0.75 -8.89 0.63
CA ALA A 31 -0.97 -10.05 1.49
C ALA A 31 -1.25 -11.31 0.67
N ASP A 32 -2.14 -11.23 -0.32
CA ASP A 32 -2.42 -12.33 -1.25
C ASP A 32 -1.16 -12.75 -2.02
N ALA A 33 -0.34 -11.80 -2.49
CA ALA A 33 0.91 -12.12 -3.18
C ALA A 33 1.88 -12.90 -2.26
N LYS A 34 2.03 -12.48 -0.99
CA LYS A 34 2.91 -13.16 -0.02
C LYS A 34 2.38 -14.55 0.36
N ILE A 35 1.07 -14.74 0.44
CA ILE A 35 0.48 -16.08 0.69
C ILE A 35 0.83 -17.04 -0.44
N ASN A 36 0.91 -16.55 -1.68
CA ASN A 36 1.16 -17.37 -2.86
C ASN A 36 2.64 -17.50 -3.26
N ASP A 37 3.53 -16.69 -2.68
CA ASP A 37 4.97 -16.70 -2.99
C ASP A 37 5.80 -16.45 -1.72
N ASP A 38 6.43 -17.53 -1.22
CA ASP A 38 7.18 -17.49 0.03
C ASP A 38 8.43 -16.58 -0.04
N SER A 39 8.98 -16.38 -1.25
CA SER A 39 10.15 -15.53 -1.45
C SER A 39 9.88 -14.07 -1.08
N LEU A 40 8.61 -13.65 -1.12
CA LEU A 40 8.19 -12.30 -0.75
C LEU A 40 8.20 -12.08 0.77
N TRP A 41 8.29 -13.10 1.62
CA TRP A 41 8.38 -12.90 3.08
C TRP A 41 9.73 -12.38 3.57
N ARG A 42 10.77 -12.44 2.73
CA ARG A 42 12.15 -12.08 3.09
C ARG A 42 12.39 -10.57 3.18
N GLU A 43 11.44 -9.76 2.74
CA GLU A 43 11.57 -8.30 2.65
C GLU A 43 10.36 -7.58 3.26
N TRP A 44 10.60 -6.32 3.62
CA TRP A 44 9.57 -5.39 4.03
C TRP A 44 8.98 -4.68 2.80
N TYR A 45 7.68 -4.41 2.82
CA TYR A 45 6.98 -3.71 1.75
C TYR A 45 6.14 -2.59 2.33
N SER A 46 5.99 -1.53 1.53
CA SER A 46 5.05 -0.45 1.76
C SER A 46 3.92 -0.53 0.74
N SER A 47 2.75 -0.03 1.11
CA SER A 47 1.57 0.03 0.25
C SER A 47 1.02 1.46 0.20
N VAL A 48 0.26 1.74 -0.85
CA VAL A 48 -0.59 2.95 -0.98
C VAL A 48 -1.86 2.89 -0.12
N SER A 49 -2.03 1.83 0.68
CA SER A 49 -3.09 1.77 1.69
C SER A 49 -2.77 2.71 2.86
N LEU A 50 -3.78 3.39 3.37
CA LEU A 50 -3.61 4.33 4.50
C LEU A 50 -4.39 3.90 5.72
N ARG A 51 -3.90 4.36 6.88
CA ARG A 51 -4.62 4.40 8.14
C ARG A 51 -4.84 5.88 8.49
N ALA A 52 -6.08 6.34 8.44
CA ALA A 52 -6.46 7.69 8.84
C ALA A 52 -7.23 7.68 10.15
N THR A 53 -6.96 8.66 10.99
CA THR A 53 -7.73 8.90 12.24
C THR A 53 -8.52 10.19 12.09
N GLY A 54 -9.79 10.19 12.47
CA GLY A 54 -10.65 11.36 12.35
C GLY A 54 -11.86 11.30 13.26
N ARG A 55 -12.82 12.18 13.02
CA ARG A 55 -14.13 12.17 13.69
C ARG A 55 -15.24 12.08 12.66
N THR A 56 -16.34 11.41 13.01
CA THR A 56 -17.58 11.44 12.22
C THR A 56 -18.22 12.82 12.29
N LYS A 57 -19.22 13.08 11.45
CA LYS A 57 -20.01 14.34 11.51
C LYS A 57 -20.67 14.56 12.87
N GLN A 58 -20.93 13.48 13.61
CA GLN A 58 -21.49 13.48 14.97
C GLN A 58 -20.43 13.64 16.07
N GLY A 59 -19.15 13.76 15.71
CA GLY A 59 -18.04 13.97 16.66
C GLY A 59 -17.41 12.69 17.23
N THR A 60 -17.88 11.50 16.82
CA THR A 60 -17.33 10.22 17.27
C THR A 60 -15.93 9.99 16.67
N PRO A 61 -14.89 9.71 17.48
CA PRO A 61 -13.57 9.38 16.95
C PRO A 61 -13.58 8.03 16.24
N VAL A 62 -12.93 7.95 15.09
CA VAL A 62 -12.86 6.75 14.26
C VAL A 62 -11.47 6.57 13.65
N VAL A 63 -11.14 5.32 13.33
CA VAL A 63 -9.94 4.93 12.55
C VAL A 63 -10.43 4.26 11.27
N VAL A 64 -9.93 4.72 10.12
CA VAL A 64 -10.27 4.22 8.80
C VAL A 64 -9.03 3.58 8.16
N TYR A 65 -9.20 2.37 7.66
CA TYR A 65 -8.21 1.68 6.83
C TYR A 65 -8.71 1.70 5.39
N ALA A 66 -8.05 2.47 4.51
CA ALA A 66 -8.48 2.62 3.12
C ALA A 66 -7.54 1.87 2.17
N HIS A 67 -8.13 1.03 1.32
CA HIS A 67 -7.47 0.20 0.31
C HIS A 67 -7.96 0.56 -1.10
N VAL A 68 -8.13 1.85 -1.34
CA VAL A 68 -8.59 2.45 -2.59
C VAL A 68 -7.78 3.72 -2.87
N PRO A 69 -7.72 4.20 -4.12
CA PRO A 69 -7.07 5.48 -4.44
C PRO A 69 -7.56 6.60 -3.52
N ASN A 70 -6.63 7.38 -3.01
CA ASN A 70 -6.84 8.42 -1.99
C ASN A 70 -5.89 9.61 -2.25
N PHE A 71 -6.05 10.68 -1.46
CA PHE A 71 -5.55 12.04 -1.71
C PHE A 71 -4.04 12.20 -1.70
#